data_AF-A0A382M0L8-F1
#
_entry.id   AF-A0A382M0L8-F1
#
_cell.length_a   1.000
_cell.length_b   1.000
_cell.length_c   1.000
_cell.angle_alpha   90.00
_cell.angle_beta   90.00
_cell.angle_gamma   90.00
#
_symmetry.space_group_name_H-M   'P 1'
#
loop_
_entity.id
_entity.type
_entity.pdbx_description
1 polymer ?
#
loop_
_entity_poly.entity_id
_entity_poly.type
_entity_poly.pdbx_seq_one_letter_code
_entity_poly.pdbx_strand_id
1 'polypeptide(L)' 'KIKKHLHWHIGRHSFATLSLTQGADLYTVSKLLGHKKIATTQIYGKVIDSAKRKAVDALPQLEL' A
#
# COMPACT_ATOMS: atom_id res chain seq x y z
N LYS A 1 14.27 -21.17 7.83
CA LYS A 1 12.87 -21.42 8.25
C LYS A 1 12.11 -20.09 8.36
N ILE A 2 10.93 -19.96 7.77
CA ILE A 2 10.05 -18.80 7.96
C ILE A 2 9.42 -18.93 9.37
N LYS A 3 9.65 -17.94 10.23
CA LYS A 3 9.18 -17.95 11.64
C LYS A 3 7.73 -17.45 11.83
N LYS A 4 7.12 -16.91 10.76
CA LYS A 4 5.82 -16.24 10.82
C LYS A 4 4.70 -17.20 10.42
N HIS A 5 3.59 -17.19 11.15
CA HIS A 5 2.41 -17.98 10.79
C HIS A 5 1.81 -17.46 9.49
N LEU A 6 1.81 -18.32 8.46
CA LEU A 6 1.31 -17.97 7.14
C LEU A 6 -0.20 -18.27 7.08
N HIS A 7 -1.00 -17.23 6.94
CA HIS A 7 -2.44 -17.34 6.69
C HIS A 7 -2.77 -16.84 5.29
N TRP A 8 -3.90 -17.31 4.73
CA TRP A 8 -4.37 -16.94 3.40
C TRP A 8 -4.50 -15.42 3.19
N HIS A 9 -4.83 -14.67 4.24
CA HIS A 9 -4.95 -13.21 4.17
C HIS A 9 -3.61 -12.49 3.95
N ILE A 10 -2.48 -13.11 4.29
CA ILE A 10 -1.16 -12.48 4.14
C ILE A 10 -0.83 -12.24 2.67
N GLY A 11 -1.22 -13.15 1.76
CA GLY A 11 -1.05 -12.93 0.32
C GLY A 11 -1.79 -11.68 -0.17
N ARG A 12 -3.03 -11.47 0.30
CA ARG A 12 -3.81 -10.26 -0.02
C ARG A 12 -3.16 -9.00 0.54
N HIS A 13 -2.66 -9.05 1.77
CA HIS A 13 -1.96 -7.92 2.38
C HIS A 13 -0.67 -7.56 1.61
N SER A 14 0.12 -8.57 1.24
CA SER A 14 1.35 -8.38 0.47
C SER A 14 1.08 -7.80 -0.91
N PHE A 15 0.09 -8.36 -1.63
CA PHE A 15 -0.30 -7.85 -2.96
C PHE A 15 -0.77 -6.40 -2.89
N ALA A 16 -1.70 -6.08 -2.00
CA ALA A 16 -2.23 -4.71 -1.86
C ALA A 16 -1.13 -3.70 -1.53
N THR A 17 -0.26 -4.04 -0.57
CA THR A 17 0.85 -3.18 -0.15
C THR A 17 1.83 -2.95 -1.30
N LEU A 18 2.20 -4.00 -2.04
CA LEU A 18 3.16 -3.92 -3.12
C LEU A 18 2.61 -3.14 -4.33
N SER A 19 1.36 -3.37 -4.70
CA SER A 19 0.71 -2.62 -5.80
C SER A 19 0.61 -1.14 -5.47
N LEU A 20 0.20 -0.78 -4.25
CA LEU A 20 0.12 0.62 -3.82
C LEU A 20 1.50 1.29 -3.74
N THR A 21 2.53 0.55 -3.32
CA THR A 21 3.91 1.08 -3.26
C THR A 21 4.46 1.36 -4.66
N GLN A 22 4.07 0.56 -5.65
CA GLN A 22 4.43 0.78 -7.06
C GLN A 22 3.61 1.90 -7.74
N GLY A 23 2.73 2.57 -7.01
CA GLY A 23 1.92 3.68 -7.54
C GLY A 23 0.63 3.26 -8.23
N ALA A 24 0.18 2.01 -8.07
CA ALA A 24 -1.14 1.62 -8.55
C ALA A 24 -2.24 2.34 -7.76
N ASP A 25 -3.30 2.74 -8.45
CA ASP A 25 -4.42 3.41 -7.81
C ASP A 25 -5.22 2.48 -6.88
N LEU A 26 -5.76 3.04 -5.80
CA LEU A 26 -6.52 2.31 -4.80
C LEU A 26 -7.77 1.65 -5.39
N TYR A 27 -8.43 2.29 -6.36
CA TYR A 27 -9.60 1.72 -7.04
C TYR A 27 -9.20 0.49 -7.86
N THR A 28 -8.10 0.59 -8.60
CA THR A 28 -7.53 -0.52 -9.40
C THR A 28 -7.19 -1.71 -8.50
N VAL A 29 -6.47 -1.48 -7.41
CA VAL A 29 -6.14 -2.54 -6.44
C VAL A 29 -7.40 -3.17 -5.83
N SER A 30 -8.41 -2.35 -5.54
CA SER A 30 -9.70 -2.83 -5.02
C SER A 30 -10.41 -3.78 -5.99
N LYS A 31 -10.35 -3.49 -7.29
CA LYS A 31 -10.93 -4.34 -8.35
C LYS A 31 -10.15 -5.62 -8.54
N LEU A 32 -8.82 -5.56 -8.55
CA LEU A 32 -7.95 -6.73 -8.66
C LEU A 32 -8.12 -7.70 -7.48
N LEU A 33 -8.39 -7.17 -6.29
CA LEU A 33 -8.68 -7.97 -5.09
C LEU A 33 -10.13 -8.47 -5.01
N GLY A 34 -11.02 -8.03 -5.90
CA GLY A 34 -12.44 -8.40 -5.88
C GLY A 34 -13.22 -7.83 -4.70
N HIS A 35 -12.81 -6.69 -4.15
CA HIS A 35 -13.51 -6.07 -3.03
C HIS A 35 -14.78 -5.36 -3.50
N LYS A 36 -15.93 -5.73 -2.92
CA LYS A 36 -17.23 -5.10 -3.20
C LYS A 36 -17.31 -3.65 -2.71
N LYS A 37 -16.59 -3.31 -1.65
CA LYS A 37 -16.54 -1.97 -1.05
C LYS A 37 -15.10 -1.46 -1.06
N ILE A 38 -14.89 -0.23 -1.53
CA ILE A 38 -13.54 0.37 -1.52
C ILE A 38 -13.00 0.58 -0.09
N ALA A 39 -13.89 0.70 0.89
CA ALA A 39 -13.54 0.81 2.31
C ALA A 39 -12.66 -0.36 2.82
N THR A 40 -12.83 -1.57 2.28
CA THR A 40 -11.98 -2.73 2.65
C THR A 40 -10.60 -2.68 1.99
N THR A 41 -10.40 -1.83 1.00
CA THR A 41 -9.08 -1.57 0.39
C THR A 41 -8.41 -0.35 1.03
N GLN A 42 -9.19 0.61 1.53
CA GLN A 42 -8.69 1.82 2.21
C GLN A 42 -7.82 1.53 3.44
N ILE A 43 -8.00 0.38 4.10
CA ILE A 43 -7.11 -0.08 5.17
C ILE A 43 -5.63 -0.17 4.75
N TYR A 44 -5.34 -0.36 3.45
CA TYR A 44 -3.99 -0.38 2.90
C TYR A 44 -3.45 1.02 2.55
N GLY A 45 -4.30 2.05 2.56
CA GLY A 45 -3.94 3.43 2.22
C GLY A 45 -2.86 4.04 3.12
N LYS A 46 -2.66 3.48 4.33
CA LYS A 46 -1.55 3.88 5.23
C LYS A 46 -0.17 3.78 4.57
N VAL A 47 0.00 2.83 3.65
CA VAL A 47 1.25 2.65 2.89
C VAL A 47 1.52 3.87 2.01
N ILE A 48 0.48 4.40 1.36
CA ILE A 48 0.56 5.59 0.51
C ILE A 48 0.97 6.81 1.34
N ASP A 49 0.39 6.99 2.53
CA ASP A 49 0.75 8.11 3.42
C ASP A 49 2.24 8.07 3.81
N SER A 50 2.73 6.88 4.18
CA SER A 50 4.16 6.72 4.49
C SER A 50 5.08 6.97 3.30
N ALA A 51 4.65 6.57 2.09
CA ALA A 51 5.41 6.81 0.87
C ALA A 51 5.45 8.31 0.51
N LYS A 52 4.32 9.01 0.67
CA LYS A 52 4.23 10.46 0.46
C LYS A 52 5.14 11.23 1.41
N ARG A 53 5.16 10.89 2.71
CA ARG A 53 6.05 11.54 3.68
C ARG A 53 7.52 11.38 3.31
N LYS A 54 7.93 10.15 2.98
CA LYS A 54 9.30 9.89 2.50
C LYS A 54 9.67 10.70 1.26
N ALA A 55 8.73 10.87 0.32
CA ALA A 55 8.96 11.67 -0.87
C ALA A 55 9.16 13.16 -0.53
N VAL A 56 8.39 13.68 0.43
CA VAL A 56 8.56 15.07 0.93
C VAL A 56 9.88 15.24 1.67
N ASP A 57 10.24 14.30 2.53
CA ASP A 57 11.50 14.33 3.30
C ASP A 57 12.74 14.23 2.38
N ALA A 58 12.60 13.62 1.21
CA ALA A 58 13.66 13.49 0.21
C ALA A 58 13.82 14.74 -0.68
N LEU A 59 12.94 15.73 -0.56
CA LEU A 59 13.09 16.99 -1.30
C LEU A 59 14.29 17.75 -0.76
N PRO A 60 15.23 18.21 -1.62
CA PRO A 60 16.31 19.06 -1.18
C PRO A 60 15.74 20.35 -0.59
N GLN A 61 16.23 20.74 0.59
CA GLN A 61 15.90 22.06 1.15
C GLN A 61 16.45 23.11 0.19
N LEU A 62 15.53 23.86 -0.43
CA LEU A 62 15.88 25.04 -1.20
C LEU A 62 16.29 26.11 -0.19
N GLU A 63 17.59 26.36 -0.09
CA GLU A 63 18.11 27.56 0.58
C GLU A 63 17.68 28.76 -0.27
N LEU A 64 16.65 29.47 0.20
CA LEU A 64 16.25 30.78 -0.30
C LEU A 64 17.09 31.87 0.36
#